data_AF-A0A371CS27-F1
#
_entry.id   AF-A0A371CS27-F1
#
_cell.length_a   1.000
_cell.length_b   1.000
_cell.length_c   1.000
_cell.angle_alpha   90.00
_cell.angle_beta   90.00
_cell.angle_gamma   90.00
#
_symmetry.space_group_name_H-M   'P 1'
#
loop_
_entity.id
_entity.type
_entity.pdbx_description
1 polymer ?
#
loop_
_entity_poly.entity_id
_entity_poly.type
_entity_poly.pdbx_seq_one_letter_code
_entity_poly.pdbx_strand_id
1 'polypeptide(L)'
;MDFARKATASMHKLPATPATGSGKPNINSLPAELLIKILSRVSSDTPWKIVDLGLVCRAWYAVTEHSSAFWANVVSNEWRFPSLYVISAAAPRTRFLDIYSSALKQSLPYYIAVSLDISPFLELSALGASKSTLLWTLAPHSQRLVSLSLVIPSEGDLQQFYDFLSLDLSSLVELSLATPPLTLSYITDAVVVPLPVAEDVEYKPLPSSALPRILTVRVTGSLFGPWLARPSLEHLHIVGTGAESRITDRVRTCGLLIGGLQGCPRLETLEVDNTLPLWTMEYEIPVVKAWPDAHALQMLHTCTVRDDPEWVVKFTACLHRAPLPTSAMLDVTLSAPQGFIPTAGGGVSCDSSLSNDPHIQFFTEEMCALAFQRPADGHSDTAPIRMELNTVLRVYAGDKQRLELKVSPELLTLFKTRFGMSFPEALVFQIFMEPRLARTFQYPMPLRPDIAELVLDLGDRMPDTRWWREFFRFFKHVRRMEVRARDALALFQFLSGKPEDMTGLCPAERLRLQIAQCGIPSKEFMEEFTLVGMDFRMPDSDEGEIAQMVVDTFVKRKADGRQVPRDVTLRYRGARRPAFEERVVSGLEGVVRCVVVASS
;
A
#
# COMPACT_ATOMS: atom_id res chain seq x y z
N MET A 1 -66.80 35.10 -78.19
CA MET A 1 -67.54 33.98 -77.56
C MET A 1 -66.51 32.98 -77.12
N ASP A 2 -66.25 32.95 -75.82
CA ASP A 2 -65.95 31.74 -75.02
C ASP A 2 -65.25 30.64 -75.83
N PHE A 3 -63.96 30.78 -76.21
CA PHE A 3 -62.73 30.97 -75.43
C PHE A 3 -62.50 29.91 -74.35
N ALA A 4 -61.40 29.17 -74.27
CA ALA A 4 -60.34 28.80 -75.19
C ALA A 4 -59.46 27.80 -74.40
N ARG A 5 -58.91 26.80 -75.12
CA ARG A 5 -57.49 26.40 -75.08
C ARG A 5 -56.83 25.90 -73.78
N LYS A 6 -56.17 24.76 -74.01
CA LYS A 6 -54.73 24.47 -73.86
C LYS A 6 -54.23 23.84 -72.56
N ALA A 7 -53.74 22.61 -72.76
CA ALA A 7 -52.50 22.12 -72.18
C ALA A 7 -51.32 23.09 -72.42
N THR A 8 -50.46 23.26 -71.41
CA THR A 8 -49.02 22.88 -71.38
C THR A 8 -48.29 23.59 -70.24
N ALA A 9 -47.38 22.85 -69.60
CA ALA A 9 -46.14 23.25 -68.87
C ALA A 9 -46.13 22.66 -67.45
N SER A 10 -45.32 21.64 -67.13
CA SER A 10 -43.86 21.52 -67.16
C SER A 10 -43.27 21.68 -65.75
N MET A 11 -42.64 20.59 -65.32
CA MET A 11 -41.47 20.50 -64.44
C MET A 11 -41.58 20.82 -62.94
N HIS A 12 -41.11 19.81 -62.20
CA HIS A 12 -40.46 19.86 -60.89
C HIS A 12 -41.29 20.27 -59.67
N LYS A 13 -41.75 19.25 -58.94
CA LYS A 13 -41.51 19.19 -57.49
C LYS A 13 -41.22 17.75 -57.06
N LEU A 14 -40.15 17.64 -56.28
CA LEU A 14 -39.51 16.45 -55.74
C LEU A 14 -40.49 15.46 -55.09
N PRO A 15 -40.12 14.16 -55.01
CA PRO A 15 -40.96 13.13 -54.42
C PRO A 15 -41.28 13.48 -52.97
N ALA A 16 -42.56 13.33 -52.61
CA ALA A 16 -42.98 13.33 -51.22
C ALA A 16 -42.21 12.22 -50.49
N THR A 17 -41.36 12.65 -49.58
CA THR A 17 -40.65 11.83 -48.60
C THR A 17 -41.66 10.88 -47.95
N PRO A 18 -41.43 9.55 -47.97
CA PRO A 18 -42.22 8.67 -47.14
C PRO A 18 -42.01 9.13 -45.69
N ALA A 19 -43.10 9.34 -44.98
CA ALA A 19 -43.10 9.72 -43.58
C ALA A 19 -42.19 8.76 -42.81
N THR A 20 -41.00 9.25 -42.44
CA THR A 20 -40.16 8.64 -41.41
C THR A 20 -40.91 8.77 -40.10
N GLY A 21 -41.77 7.80 -39.83
CA GLY A 21 -42.24 7.54 -38.49
C GLY A 21 -41.00 7.30 -37.64
N SER A 22 -40.69 8.25 -36.76
CA SER A 22 -39.70 8.11 -35.71
C SER A 22 -40.22 7.11 -34.68
N GLY A 23 -40.33 5.85 -35.10
CA GLY A 23 -40.54 4.73 -34.21
C GLY A 23 -39.32 4.63 -33.33
N LYS A 24 -39.42 5.13 -32.10
CA LYS A 24 -38.52 4.70 -31.03
C LYS A 24 -38.52 3.16 -31.09
N PRO A 25 -37.35 2.50 -31.19
CA PRO A 25 -37.30 1.05 -31.23
C PRO A 25 -38.11 0.52 -30.05
N ASN A 26 -39.17 -0.23 -30.34
CA ASN A 26 -39.97 -0.84 -29.30
C ASN A 26 -39.10 -1.90 -28.63
N ILE A 27 -38.98 -1.86 -27.31
CA ILE A 27 -38.20 -2.85 -26.56
C ILE A 27 -38.71 -4.28 -26.79
N ASN A 28 -39.98 -4.41 -27.19
CA ASN A 28 -40.62 -5.67 -27.57
C ASN A 28 -40.23 -6.18 -28.98
N SER A 29 -39.46 -5.43 -29.76
CA SER A 29 -39.02 -5.79 -31.12
C SER A 29 -37.49 -5.99 -31.24
N LEU A 30 -36.78 -6.14 -30.12
CA LEU A 30 -35.35 -6.43 -30.14
C LEU A 30 -35.11 -7.89 -30.60
N PRO A 31 -34.10 -8.14 -31.47
CA PRO A 31 -33.68 -9.50 -31.81
C PRO A 31 -33.27 -10.27 -30.55
N ALA A 32 -33.56 -11.58 -30.52
CA ALA A 32 -33.28 -12.43 -29.37
C ALA A 32 -31.78 -12.41 -29.00
N GLU A 33 -30.89 -12.34 -29.99
CA GLU A 33 -29.44 -12.29 -29.79
C GLU A 33 -29.01 -11.00 -29.09
N LEU A 34 -29.63 -9.88 -29.44
CA LEU A 34 -29.38 -8.59 -28.79
C LEU A 34 -29.95 -8.59 -27.37
N LEU A 35 -31.14 -9.16 -27.20
CA LEU A 35 -31.77 -9.30 -25.90
C LEU A 35 -30.95 -10.19 -24.95
N ILE A 36 -30.43 -11.32 -25.42
CA ILE A 36 -29.50 -12.16 -24.67
C ILE A 36 -28.27 -11.36 -24.25
N LYS A 37 -27.64 -10.61 -25.16
CA LYS A 37 -26.46 -9.78 -24.86
C LYS A 37 -26.73 -8.69 -23.82
N ILE A 38 -27.93 -8.11 -23.82
CA ILE A 38 -28.34 -7.10 -22.84
C ILE A 38 -28.59 -7.78 -21.49
N LEU A 39 -29.43 -8.81 -21.48
CA LEU A 39 -29.86 -9.50 -20.25
C LEU A 39 -28.71 -10.25 -19.56
N SER A 40 -27.72 -10.75 -20.32
CA SER A 40 -26.51 -11.37 -19.77
C SER A 40 -25.51 -10.36 -19.17
N ARG A 41 -25.86 -9.07 -19.11
CA ARG A 41 -25.04 -8.00 -18.51
C ARG A 41 -25.81 -7.18 -17.47
N VAL A 42 -27.03 -7.59 -17.13
CA VAL A 42 -27.84 -6.89 -16.13
C VAL A 42 -27.29 -7.19 -14.74
N SER A 43 -26.97 -6.14 -13.98
CA SER A 43 -26.58 -6.25 -12.58
C SER A 43 -27.70 -5.79 -11.65
N SER A 44 -27.90 -6.45 -10.52
CA SER A 44 -28.84 -6.04 -9.48
C SER A 44 -28.39 -6.55 -8.11
N ASP A 45 -28.58 -5.72 -7.09
CA ASP A 45 -28.43 -6.09 -5.68
C ASP A 45 -29.58 -7.00 -5.19
N THR A 46 -30.57 -7.27 -6.05
CA THR A 46 -31.67 -8.20 -5.81
C THR A 46 -31.76 -9.22 -6.96
N PRO A 47 -30.79 -10.12 -7.12
CA PRO A 47 -30.70 -11.01 -8.28
C PRO A 47 -31.94 -11.90 -8.48
N TRP A 48 -32.62 -12.27 -7.40
CA TRP A 48 -33.88 -13.02 -7.46
C TRP A 48 -35.03 -12.26 -8.11
N LYS A 49 -34.94 -10.94 -8.31
CA LYS A 49 -35.91 -10.15 -9.10
C LYS A 49 -35.55 -10.06 -10.57
N ILE A 50 -34.30 -10.34 -10.95
CA ILE A 50 -33.89 -10.34 -12.37
C ILE A 50 -34.67 -11.41 -13.15
N VAL A 51 -35.06 -12.50 -12.48
CA VAL A 51 -35.89 -13.56 -13.08
C VAL A 51 -37.26 -13.04 -13.54
N ASP A 52 -37.77 -11.96 -12.94
CA ASP A 52 -39.05 -11.35 -13.30
C ASP A 52 -39.00 -10.61 -14.63
N LEU A 53 -37.82 -10.41 -15.23
CA LEU A 53 -37.69 -9.85 -16.58
C LEU A 53 -38.39 -10.74 -17.63
N GLY A 54 -38.56 -12.02 -17.36
CA GLY A 54 -39.38 -12.91 -18.18
C GLY A 54 -40.86 -12.52 -18.23
N LEU A 55 -41.35 -11.71 -17.28
CA LEU A 55 -42.75 -11.27 -17.22
C LEU A 55 -43.07 -10.08 -18.13
N VAL A 56 -42.06 -9.44 -18.72
CA VAL A 56 -42.23 -8.23 -19.56
C VAL A 56 -43.05 -8.53 -20.81
N CYS A 57 -42.68 -9.57 -21.56
CA CYS A 57 -43.44 -10.06 -22.70
C CYS A 57 -43.02 -11.51 -23.05
N ARG A 58 -43.77 -12.17 -23.93
CA ARG A 58 -43.48 -13.55 -24.35
C ARG A 58 -42.08 -13.74 -24.97
N ALA A 59 -41.59 -12.74 -25.70
CA ALA A 59 -40.25 -12.81 -26.31
C ALA A 59 -39.14 -12.78 -25.24
N TRP A 60 -39.33 -11.96 -24.19
CA TRP A 60 -38.40 -11.90 -23.07
C TRP A 60 -38.46 -13.18 -22.24
N TYR A 61 -39.66 -13.69 -21.98
CA TYR A 61 -39.86 -14.98 -21.32
C TYR A 61 -39.05 -16.10 -21.99
N ALA A 62 -39.22 -16.29 -23.30
CA ALA A 62 -38.53 -17.32 -24.06
C ALA A 62 -37.00 -17.17 -24.00
N VAL A 63 -36.49 -15.93 -24.05
CA VAL A 63 -35.06 -15.65 -23.93
C VAL A 63 -34.55 -15.94 -22.51
N THR A 64 -35.26 -15.49 -21.47
CA THR A 64 -34.87 -15.73 -20.08
C THR A 64 -34.97 -17.20 -19.71
N GLU A 65 -35.95 -17.94 -20.22
CA GLU A 65 -36.15 -19.35 -19.90
C GLU A 65 -35.05 -20.25 -20.50
N HIS A 66 -34.61 -19.95 -21.73
CA HIS A 66 -33.72 -20.85 -22.48
C HIS A 66 -32.27 -20.37 -22.57
N SER A 67 -31.93 -19.18 -22.07
CA SER A 67 -30.57 -18.65 -22.13
C SER A 67 -29.76 -19.00 -20.89
N SER A 68 -28.90 -20.01 -20.99
CA SER A 68 -27.95 -20.34 -19.91
C SER A 68 -27.00 -19.18 -19.59
N ALA A 69 -26.67 -18.34 -20.58
CA ALA A 69 -25.83 -17.14 -20.38
C ALA A 69 -26.52 -16.09 -19.50
N PHE A 70 -27.84 -15.92 -19.65
CA PHE A 70 -28.63 -15.07 -18.76
C PHE A 70 -28.59 -15.59 -17.32
N TRP A 71 -28.84 -16.89 -17.12
CA TRP A 71 -28.82 -17.48 -15.77
C TRP A 71 -27.44 -17.49 -15.12
N ALA A 72 -26.37 -17.66 -15.90
CA ALA A 72 -25.01 -17.51 -15.40
C ALA A 72 -24.77 -16.08 -14.86
N ASN A 73 -25.23 -15.05 -15.59
CA ASN A 73 -25.19 -13.67 -15.13
C ASN A 73 -26.04 -13.45 -13.86
N VAL A 74 -27.25 -14.03 -13.78
CA VAL A 74 -28.09 -13.97 -12.56
C VAL A 74 -27.37 -14.55 -11.34
N VAL A 75 -26.67 -15.69 -11.50
CA VAL A 75 -25.87 -16.31 -10.44
C VAL A 75 -24.67 -15.44 -10.05
N SER A 76 -24.04 -14.75 -11.01
CA SER A 76 -22.85 -13.93 -10.77
C SER A 76 -23.08 -12.56 -10.13
N ASN A 77 -24.34 -12.19 -9.92
CA ASN A 77 -24.69 -11.05 -9.06
C ASN A 77 -24.46 -11.39 -7.58
N GLU A 78 -24.46 -10.38 -6.72
CA GLU A 78 -24.33 -10.59 -5.28
C GLU A 78 -25.62 -11.13 -4.67
N TRP A 79 -25.56 -12.34 -4.10
CA TRP A 79 -26.68 -12.98 -3.42
C TRP A 79 -26.59 -12.71 -1.93
N ARG A 80 -27.46 -11.80 -1.49
CA ARG A 80 -27.71 -11.52 -0.08
C ARG A 80 -29.10 -11.99 0.30
N PHE A 81 -29.24 -12.61 1.48
CA PHE A 81 -30.58 -12.90 1.99
C PHE A 81 -31.36 -11.60 2.27
N PRO A 82 -32.62 -11.50 1.82
CA PRO A 82 -33.44 -10.32 2.10
C PRO A 82 -33.71 -10.17 3.61
N SER A 83 -33.88 -8.93 4.07
CA SER A 83 -34.09 -8.64 5.49
C SER A 83 -35.34 -9.34 6.05
N LEU A 84 -35.33 -9.64 7.36
CA LEU A 84 -36.40 -10.39 8.04
C LEU A 84 -37.77 -9.69 7.98
N TYR A 85 -37.81 -8.36 7.84
CA TYR A 85 -39.05 -7.60 7.60
C TYR A 85 -39.74 -8.00 6.28
N VAL A 86 -39.00 -8.61 5.35
CA VAL A 86 -39.49 -9.06 4.04
C VAL A 86 -39.76 -10.58 4.02
N ILE A 87 -39.11 -11.37 4.88
CA ILE A 87 -39.17 -12.85 4.89
C ILE A 87 -39.37 -13.39 6.31
N SER A 88 -40.44 -12.98 6.99
CA SER A 88 -40.79 -13.45 8.33
C SER A 88 -41.41 -14.87 8.36
N ALA A 89 -41.60 -15.52 7.21
CA ALA A 89 -42.21 -16.84 7.08
C ALA A 89 -41.29 -17.85 6.38
N ALA A 90 -41.44 -19.15 6.69
CA ALA A 90 -40.65 -20.24 6.10
C ALA A 90 -40.83 -20.35 4.57
N ALA A 91 -42.04 -20.09 4.05
CA ALA A 91 -42.35 -20.25 2.63
C ALA A 91 -41.60 -19.26 1.69
N PRO A 92 -41.50 -17.95 1.98
CA PRO A 92 -40.65 -17.04 1.22
C PRO A 92 -39.15 -17.40 1.22
N ARG A 93 -38.63 -17.96 2.32
CA ARG A 93 -37.22 -18.40 2.42
C ARG A 93 -36.94 -19.60 1.51
N THR A 94 -37.80 -20.61 1.53
CA THR A 94 -37.67 -21.78 0.64
C THR A 94 -37.70 -21.33 -0.82
N ARG A 95 -38.64 -20.43 -1.18
CA ARG A 95 -38.71 -19.87 -2.55
C ARG A 95 -37.43 -19.16 -2.99
N PHE A 96 -36.76 -18.41 -2.10
CA PHE A 96 -35.50 -17.75 -2.43
C PHE A 96 -34.39 -18.75 -2.77
N LEU A 97 -34.20 -19.78 -1.95
CA LEU A 97 -33.21 -20.83 -2.20
C LEU A 97 -33.57 -21.66 -3.43
N ASP A 98 -34.86 -21.90 -3.68
CA ASP A 98 -35.34 -22.58 -4.88
C ASP A 98 -35.01 -21.79 -6.15
N ILE A 99 -35.15 -20.46 -6.12
CA ILE A 99 -34.76 -19.57 -7.22
C ILE A 99 -33.25 -19.65 -7.44
N TYR A 100 -32.45 -19.58 -6.38
CA TYR A 100 -30.98 -19.69 -6.49
C TYR A 100 -30.56 -21.05 -7.06
N SER A 101 -31.11 -22.16 -6.54
CA SER A 101 -30.87 -23.51 -7.05
C SER A 101 -31.29 -23.65 -8.53
N SER A 102 -32.42 -23.07 -8.90
CA SER A 102 -32.91 -23.08 -10.29
C SER A 102 -32.00 -22.30 -11.23
N ALA A 103 -31.48 -21.15 -10.78
CA ALA A 103 -30.52 -20.36 -11.56
C ALA A 103 -29.18 -21.11 -11.74
N LEU A 104 -28.69 -21.77 -10.70
CA LEU A 104 -27.49 -22.61 -10.76
C LEU A 104 -27.62 -23.78 -11.74
N LYS A 105 -28.81 -24.41 -11.81
CA LYS A 105 -29.11 -25.48 -12.78
C LYS A 105 -29.21 -24.94 -14.20
N GLN A 106 -29.96 -23.86 -14.40
CA GLN A 106 -30.20 -23.30 -15.74
C GLN A 106 -28.96 -22.61 -16.33
N SER A 107 -28.01 -22.20 -15.50
CA SER A 107 -26.73 -21.64 -15.96
C SER A 107 -25.79 -22.68 -16.60
N LEU A 108 -26.11 -23.98 -16.58
CA LEU A 108 -25.29 -24.99 -17.25
C LEU A 108 -25.20 -24.71 -18.76
N PRO A 109 -24.01 -24.86 -19.39
CA PRO A 109 -22.77 -25.42 -18.85
C PRO A 109 -21.75 -24.37 -18.35
N TYR A 110 -22.14 -23.12 -18.13
CA TYR A 110 -21.18 -22.03 -17.89
C TYR A 110 -20.40 -22.18 -16.59
N TYR A 111 -19.13 -21.76 -16.61
CA TYR A 111 -18.39 -21.43 -15.41
C TYR A 111 -18.99 -20.18 -14.74
N ILE A 112 -18.94 -20.12 -13.42
CA ILE A 112 -19.60 -19.07 -12.64
C ILE A 112 -18.60 -18.40 -11.70
N ALA A 113 -18.72 -17.07 -11.61
CA ALA A 113 -18.24 -16.29 -10.48
C ALA A 113 -19.42 -16.10 -9.52
N VAL A 114 -19.24 -16.26 -8.22
CA VAL A 114 -20.33 -16.15 -7.24
C VAL A 114 -19.91 -15.22 -6.11
N SER A 115 -20.79 -14.28 -5.76
CA SER A 115 -20.65 -13.44 -4.56
C SER A 115 -21.81 -13.69 -3.62
N LEU A 116 -21.53 -14.10 -2.38
CA LEU A 116 -22.54 -14.37 -1.35
C LEU A 116 -22.29 -13.48 -0.12
N ASP A 117 -23.29 -12.69 0.25
CA ASP A 117 -23.32 -12.00 1.54
C ASP A 117 -24.24 -12.77 2.51
N ILE A 118 -23.60 -13.50 3.42
CA ILE A 118 -24.26 -14.30 4.46
C ILE A 118 -24.17 -13.65 5.84
N SER A 119 -23.67 -12.40 5.91
CA SER A 119 -23.65 -11.59 7.13
C SER A 119 -25.02 -11.30 7.77
N PRO A 120 -26.17 -11.18 7.05
CA PRO A 120 -27.43 -10.72 7.63
C PRO A 120 -28.14 -11.68 8.62
N PHE A 121 -27.48 -12.73 9.13
CA PHE A 121 -28.08 -13.74 10.01
C PHE A 121 -27.67 -13.68 11.49
N LEU A 122 -27.08 -12.57 11.94
CA LEU A 122 -26.62 -12.43 13.34
C LEU A 122 -27.75 -12.43 14.39
N GLU A 123 -29.03 -12.28 14.03
CA GLU A 123 -30.13 -12.19 15.02
C GLU A 123 -30.94 -13.48 15.27
N LEU A 124 -30.71 -14.60 14.55
CA LEU A 124 -31.60 -15.78 14.65
C LEU A 124 -30.86 -17.12 14.76
N SER A 125 -30.16 -17.34 15.87
CA SER A 125 -29.81 -18.72 16.30
C SER A 125 -30.98 -19.45 16.98
N ALA A 126 -32.12 -18.78 17.23
CA ALA A 126 -33.23 -19.35 18.01
C ALA A 126 -34.25 -20.19 17.20
N LEU A 127 -34.21 -20.17 15.86
CA LEU A 127 -35.24 -20.82 15.02
C LEU A 127 -34.62 -21.68 13.91
N GLY A 128 -33.83 -22.70 14.30
CA GLY A 128 -33.64 -23.98 13.58
C GLY A 128 -33.22 -23.99 12.10
N ALA A 129 -32.95 -22.85 11.48
CA ALA A 129 -32.84 -22.74 10.03
C ALA A 129 -31.41 -22.38 9.64
N SER A 130 -30.63 -23.42 9.37
CA SER A 130 -29.18 -23.42 9.19
C SER A 130 -28.64 -22.25 8.33
N LYS A 131 -27.67 -21.52 8.89
CA LYS A 131 -26.85 -20.47 8.23
C LYS A 131 -26.16 -20.94 6.94
N SER A 132 -26.05 -22.26 6.78
CA SER A 132 -25.25 -22.97 5.78
C SER A 132 -25.90 -23.07 4.37
N THR A 133 -27.15 -22.63 4.20
CA THR A 133 -27.97 -23.01 3.02
C THR A 133 -27.53 -22.42 1.67
N LEU A 134 -27.09 -21.17 1.57
CA LEU A 134 -26.64 -20.61 0.28
C LEU A 134 -25.36 -21.29 -0.22
N LEU A 135 -24.38 -21.43 0.66
CA LEU A 135 -23.10 -22.08 0.36
C LEU A 135 -23.31 -23.56 -0.02
N TRP A 136 -24.12 -24.31 0.73
CA TRP A 136 -24.38 -25.71 0.39
C TRP A 136 -25.30 -25.89 -0.83
N THR A 137 -26.11 -24.91 -1.20
CA THR A 137 -26.84 -24.94 -2.49
C THR A 137 -25.87 -24.82 -3.67
N LEU A 138 -24.72 -24.16 -3.48
CA LEU A 138 -23.65 -24.05 -4.47
C LEU A 138 -22.80 -25.33 -4.58
N ALA A 139 -22.68 -26.13 -3.52
CA ALA A 139 -21.78 -27.28 -3.44
C ALA A 139 -21.88 -28.28 -4.61
N PRO A 140 -23.07 -28.66 -5.12
CA PRO A 140 -23.19 -29.54 -6.29
C PRO A 140 -22.60 -28.97 -7.59
N HIS A 141 -22.27 -27.68 -7.60
CA HIS A 141 -21.72 -26.95 -8.74
C HIS A 141 -20.29 -26.47 -8.51
N SER A 142 -19.61 -26.97 -7.46
CA SER A 142 -18.25 -26.55 -7.04
C SER A 142 -17.22 -26.59 -8.18
N GLN A 143 -17.25 -27.61 -9.03
CA GLN A 143 -16.33 -27.77 -10.16
C GLN A 143 -16.46 -26.66 -11.23
N ARG A 144 -17.57 -25.92 -11.26
CA ARG A 144 -17.83 -24.81 -12.20
C ARG A 144 -17.45 -23.45 -11.63
N LEU A 145 -17.08 -23.38 -10.36
CA LEU A 145 -16.80 -22.13 -9.67
C LEU A 145 -15.39 -21.65 -10.03
N VAL A 146 -15.28 -20.48 -10.62
CA VAL A 146 -13.99 -19.87 -11.02
C VAL A 146 -13.58 -18.76 -10.06
N SER A 147 -14.54 -18.04 -9.50
CA SER A 147 -14.33 -16.99 -8.50
C SER A 147 -15.40 -17.07 -7.43
N LEU A 148 -15.01 -16.93 -6.16
CA LEU A 148 -15.89 -16.99 -5.00
C LEU A 148 -15.62 -15.82 -4.07
N SER A 149 -16.62 -14.97 -3.83
CA SER A 149 -16.59 -13.93 -2.81
C SER A 149 -17.59 -14.23 -1.72
N LEU A 150 -17.17 -14.23 -0.46
CA LEU A 150 -18.00 -14.52 0.71
C LEU A 150 -17.84 -13.42 1.77
N VAL A 151 -18.96 -12.93 2.29
CA VAL A 151 -19.00 -12.06 3.47
C VAL A 151 -19.57 -12.84 4.66
N ILE A 152 -18.75 -13.09 5.69
CA ILE A 152 -19.03 -14.05 6.76
C ILE A 152 -19.27 -13.32 8.10
N PRO A 153 -20.41 -13.56 8.79
CA PRO A 153 -20.81 -12.81 9.99
C PRO A 153 -19.96 -13.07 11.23
N SER A 154 -19.50 -14.30 11.45
CA SER A 154 -18.75 -14.65 12.66
C SER A 154 -17.82 -15.84 12.45
N GLU A 155 -16.79 -15.91 13.30
CA GLU A 155 -15.82 -17.00 13.35
C GLU A 155 -16.47 -18.36 13.65
N GLY A 156 -17.61 -18.39 14.36
CA GLY A 156 -18.34 -19.61 14.67
C GLY A 156 -18.83 -20.37 13.43
N ASP A 157 -18.82 -19.75 12.26
CA ASP A 157 -19.17 -20.38 10.98
C ASP A 157 -17.94 -20.84 10.17
N LEU A 158 -16.70 -20.57 10.63
CA LEU A 158 -15.43 -20.94 9.97
C LEU A 158 -15.35 -22.40 9.56
N GLN A 159 -15.82 -23.32 10.42
CA GLN A 159 -15.80 -24.74 10.12
C GLN A 159 -16.62 -25.10 8.87
N GLN A 160 -17.76 -24.43 8.64
CA GLN A 160 -18.59 -24.71 7.46
C GLN A 160 -17.89 -24.27 6.17
N PHE A 161 -17.14 -23.17 6.22
CA PHE A 161 -16.35 -22.72 5.07
C PHE A 161 -15.16 -23.64 4.84
N TYR A 162 -14.49 -24.09 5.90
CA TYR A 162 -13.45 -25.10 5.82
C TYR A 162 -13.97 -26.36 5.12
N ASP A 163 -15.14 -26.86 5.53
CA ASP A 163 -15.76 -28.04 4.94
C ASP A 163 -16.12 -27.82 3.46
N PHE A 164 -16.63 -26.63 3.10
CA PHE A 164 -16.91 -26.28 1.71
C PHE A 164 -15.65 -26.14 0.85
N LEU A 165 -14.60 -25.48 1.36
CA LEU A 165 -13.33 -25.33 0.64
C LEU A 165 -12.59 -26.68 0.49
N SER A 166 -12.94 -27.67 1.30
CA SER A 166 -12.44 -29.04 1.19
C SER A 166 -13.12 -29.84 0.06
N LEU A 167 -14.17 -29.30 -0.58
CA LEU A 167 -14.79 -29.91 -1.76
C LEU A 167 -13.87 -29.81 -2.99
N ASP A 168 -14.22 -30.55 -4.04
CA ASP A 168 -13.57 -30.43 -5.35
C ASP A 168 -13.93 -29.08 -6.01
N LEU A 169 -13.04 -28.11 -5.81
CA LEU A 169 -13.05 -26.77 -6.38
C LEU A 169 -11.95 -26.64 -7.44
N SER A 170 -11.85 -27.63 -8.32
CA SER A 170 -10.80 -27.73 -9.35
C SER A 170 -10.72 -26.57 -10.34
N SER A 171 -11.76 -25.76 -10.47
CA SER A 171 -11.78 -24.58 -11.35
C SER A 171 -11.57 -23.25 -10.63
N LEU A 172 -11.51 -23.23 -9.29
CA LEU A 172 -11.46 -21.98 -8.53
C LEU A 172 -10.08 -21.34 -8.65
N VAL A 173 -10.06 -20.10 -9.16
CA VAL A 173 -8.85 -19.30 -9.39
C VAL A 173 -8.78 -18.13 -8.40
N GLU A 174 -9.94 -17.61 -7.99
CA GLU A 174 -10.03 -16.44 -7.10
C GLU A 174 -10.94 -16.73 -5.90
N LEU A 175 -10.48 -16.34 -4.71
CA LEU A 175 -11.22 -16.44 -3.46
C LEU A 175 -11.15 -15.12 -2.71
N SER A 176 -12.30 -14.57 -2.33
CA SER A 176 -12.42 -13.39 -1.50
C SER A 176 -13.22 -13.73 -0.24
N LEU A 177 -12.65 -13.54 0.94
CA LEU A 177 -13.29 -13.77 2.24
C LEU A 177 -13.26 -12.48 3.04
N ALA A 178 -14.44 -11.94 3.37
CA ALA A 178 -14.56 -10.71 4.14
C ALA A 178 -15.41 -10.92 5.39
N THR A 179 -15.17 -10.14 6.43
CA THR A 179 -16.14 -9.95 7.53
C THR A 179 -16.98 -8.71 7.25
N PRO A 180 -18.25 -8.66 7.70
CA PRO A 180 -19.05 -7.45 7.58
C PRO A 180 -18.47 -6.34 8.47
N PRO A 181 -18.53 -5.07 8.05
CA PRO A 181 -18.14 -3.96 8.90
C PRO A 181 -19.07 -3.93 10.13
N LEU A 182 -18.49 -4.08 11.32
CA LEU A 182 -19.23 -4.03 12.58
C LEU A 182 -19.79 -2.61 12.81
N THR A 183 -21.08 -2.40 12.53
CA THR A 183 -21.79 -1.17 12.89
C THR A 183 -21.76 -0.96 14.41
N LEU A 184 -21.37 0.25 14.83
CA LEU A 184 -21.07 0.74 16.19
C LEU A 184 -22.17 0.59 17.27
N SER A 185 -23.17 -0.28 17.13
CA SER A 185 -24.33 -0.31 18.04
C SER A 185 -24.14 -1.05 19.37
N TYR A 186 -23.00 -1.69 19.64
CA TYR A 186 -22.82 -2.54 20.85
C TYR A 186 -21.45 -2.49 21.54
N ILE A 187 -20.68 -1.40 21.41
CA ILE A 187 -19.44 -1.25 22.18
C ILE A 187 -19.73 -0.50 23.48
N THR A 188 -20.23 -1.21 24.49
CA THR A 188 -20.20 -0.74 25.89
C THR A 188 -19.41 -1.64 26.83
N ASP A 189 -18.97 -2.82 26.39
CA ASP A 189 -18.14 -3.72 27.20
C ASP A 189 -16.82 -4.01 26.48
N ALA A 190 -15.73 -4.06 27.25
CA ALA A 190 -14.39 -4.37 26.76
C ALA A 190 -14.44 -5.64 25.90
N VAL A 191 -14.12 -5.51 24.61
CA VAL A 191 -14.06 -6.64 23.68
C VAL A 191 -12.89 -7.51 24.12
N VAL A 192 -13.18 -8.55 24.88
CA VAL A 192 -12.22 -9.62 25.17
C VAL A 192 -12.04 -10.38 23.86
N VAL A 193 -10.94 -10.14 23.15
CA VAL A 193 -10.56 -10.95 21.99
C VAL A 193 -9.98 -12.26 22.53
N PRO A 194 -10.67 -13.41 22.37
CA PRO A 194 -10.14 -14.68 22.82
C PRO A 194 -8.83 -14.97 22.09
N LEU A 195 -7.80 -15.35 22.84
CA LEU A 195 -6.52 -15.76 22.26
C LEU A 195 -6.71 -17.06 21.47
N PRO A 196 -6.15 -17.16 20.26
CA PRO A 196 -6.31 -18.35 19.45
C PRO A 196 -5.57 -19.54 20.08
N VAL A 197 -6.12 -20.73 19.89
CA VAL A 197 -5.53 -22.00 20.31
C VAL A 197 -5.13 -22.82 19.07
N ALA A 198 -4.13 -23.69 19.21
CA ALA A 198 -3.58 -24.46 18.08
C ALA A 198 -4.60 -25.40 17.39
N GLU A 199 -5.74 -25.66 18.03
CA GLU A 199 -6.84 -26.48 17.50
C GLU A 199 -7.87 -25.70 16.67
N ASP A 200 -7.73 -24.38 16.61
CA ASP A 200 -8.61 -23.51 15.85
C ASP A 200 -8.52 -23.79 14.34
N VAL A 201 -9.61 -23.51 13.63
CA VAL A 201 -9.72 -23.78 12.19
C VAL A 201 -8.64 -23.05 11.41
N GLU A 202 -8.25 -21.83 11.82
CA GLU A 202 -7.23 -21.06 11.11
C GLU A 202 -5.88 -21.79 11.00
N TYR A 203 -5.53 -22.61 12.00
CA TYR A 203 -4.28 -23.40 12.00
C TYR A 203 -4.39 -24.72 11.22
N LYS A 204 -5.60 -25.19 10.90
CA LYS A 204 -5.80 -26.48 10.23
C LYS A 204 -5.55 -26.34 8.72
N PRO A 205 -4.51 -26.95 8.13
CA PRO A 205 -4.33 -26.90 6.69
C PRO A 205 -5.46 -27.65 5.97
N LEU A 206 -6.03 -27.09 4.89
CA LEU A 206 -6.93 -27.86 4.02
C LEU A 206 -6.16 -29.05 3.39
N PRO A 207 -6.89 -30.12 2.99
CA PRO A 207 -6.32 -31.23 2.24
C PRO A 207 -5.49 -30.74 1.05
N SER A 208 -4.41 -31.45 0.71
CA SER A 208 -3.53 -31.06 -0.40
C SER A 208 -4.21 -31.07 -1.78
N SER A 209 -5.34 -31.79 -1.91
CA SER A 209 -6.18 -31.80 -3.10
C SER A 209 -7.15 -30.62 -3.21
N ALA A 210 -7.35 -29.85 -2.13
CA ALA A 210 -8.24 -28.70 -2.13
C ALA A 210 -7.60 -27.51 -2.87
N LEU A 211 -8.43 -26.74 -3.59
CA LEU A 211 -8.05 -25.50 -4.27
C LEU A 211 -6.80 -25.62 -5.17
N PRO A 212 -6.72 -26.61 -6.08
CA PRO A 212 -5.49 -26.94 -6.80
C PRO A 212 -5.05 -25.86 -7.81
N ARG A 213 -5.91 -24.89 -8.14
CA ARG A 213 -5.68 -23.84 -9.13
C ARG A 213 -5.86 -22.42 -8.59
N ILE A 214 -5.96 -22.25 -7.27
CA ILE A 214 -6.15 -20.92 -6.70
C ILE A 214 -4.90 -20.07 -6.98
N LEU A 215 -5.11 -18.89 -7.56
CA LEU A 215 -4.04 -17.94 -7.86
C LEU A 215 -4.14 -16.69 -6.99
N THR A 216 -5.37 -16.23 -6.71
CA THR A 216 -5.61 -14.99 -5.95
C THR A 216 -6.47 -15.26 -4.73
N VAL A 217 -5.99 -14.83 -3.56
CA VAL A 217 -6.76 -14.83 -2.31
C VAL A 217 -6.79 -13.40 -1.77
N ARG A 218 -8.00 -12.89 -1.56
CA ARG A 218 -8.26 -11.69 -0.78
C ARG A 218 -8.98 -12.09 0.50
N VAL A 219 -8.49 -11.65 1.66
CA VAL A 219 -8.99 -12.15 2.93
C VAL A 219 -8.93 -11.09 4.01
N THR A 220 -9.94 -11.02 4.87
CA THR A 220 -9.85 -10.23 6.10
C THR A 220 -8.81 -10.84 7.04
N GLY A 221 -7.96 -10.01 7.65
CA GLY A 221 -6.84 -10.47 8.48
C GLY A 221 -7.21 -11.52 9.52
N SER A 222 -8.34 -11.36 10.21
CA SER A 222 -8.82 -12.31 11.23
C SER A 222 -9.25 -13.68 10.70
N LEU A 223 -9.42 -13.82 9.39
CA LEU A 223 -9.74 -15.09 8.74
C LEU A 223 -8.49 -15.74 8.10
N PHE A 224 -7.34 -15.07 8.12
CA PHE A 224 -6.12 -15.58 7.46
C PHE A 224 -5.36 -16.57 8.34
N GLY A 225 -4.89 -17.66 7.70
CA GLY A 225 -4.03 -18.67 8.33
C GLY A 225 -3.62 -19.79 7.37
N PRO A 226 -2.89 -20.81 7.86
CA PRO A 226 -2.47 -21.99 7.09
C PRO A 226 -3.58 -22.68 6.28
N TRP A 227 -4.83 -22.62 6.73
CA TRP A 227 -5.96 -23.23 6.02
C TRP A 227 -6.18 -22.66 4.61
N LEU A 228 -5.83 -21.40 4.34
CA LEU A 228 -5.96 -20.78 3.01
C LEU A 228 -4.68 -20.86 2.18
N ALA A 229 -3.57 -21.26 2.77
CA ALA A 229 -2.27 -21.30 2.10
C ALA A 229 -2.22 -22.40 1.03
N ARG A 230 -1.88 -22.05 -0.21
CA ARG A 230 -1.79 -23.02 -1.32
C ARG A 230 -0.51 -22.83 -2.12
N PRO A 231 0.13 -23.93 -2.58
CA PRO A 231 1.33 -23.85 -3.42
C PRO A 231 1.13 -23.14 -4.77
N SER A 232 -0.10 -23.09 -5.27
CA SER A 232 -0.44 -22.40 -6.51
C SER A 232 -0.65 -20.89 -6.35
N LEU A 233 -0.72 -20.38 -5.11
CA LEU A 233 -1.07 -18.99 -4.85
C LEU A 233 0.04 -18.03 -5.32
N GLU A 234 -0.34 -17.07 -6.15
CA GLU A 234 0.56 -16.06 -6.75
C GLU A 234 0.26 -14.66 -6.16
N HIS A 235 -0.99 -14.37 -5.81
CA HIS A 235 -1.42 -13.08 -5.27
C HIS A 235 -2.18 -13.24 -3.95
N LEU A 236 -1.68 -12.58 -2.89
CA LEU A 236 -2.30 -12.58 -1.57
C LEU A 236 -2.55 -11.15 -1.10
N HIS A 237 -3.80 -10.86 -0.73
CA HIS A 237 -4.22 -9.58 -0.19
C HIS A 237 -4.91 -9.78 1.16
N ILE A 238 -4.31 -9.29 2.24
CA ILE A 238 -4.83 -9.35 3.60
C ILE A 238 -5.31 -7.96 4.01
N VAL A 239 -6.60 -7.81 4.32
CA VAL A 239 -7.27 -6.49 4.42
C VAL A 239 -8.01 -6.33 5.73
N GLY A 240 -7.86 -5.17 6.36
CA GLY A 240 -8.61 -4.78 7.55
C GLY A 240 -9.95 -4.18 7.13
N THR A 241 -11.02 -4.44 7.87
CA THR A 241 -12.34 -3.89 7.54
C THR A 241 -12.45 -2.42 7.89
N GLY A 242 -11.97 -1.56 6.99
CA GLY A 242 -12.19 -0.11 6.99
C GLY A 242 -11.10 0.70 7.68
N ALA A 243 -11.30 2.02 7.69
CA ALA A 243 -10.34 2.99 8.22
C ALA A 243 -10.04 2.76 9.70
N GLU A 244 -11.01 2.27 10.48
CA GLU A 244 -10.88 1.94 11.91
C GLU A 244 -10.58 0.44 12.10
N SER A 245 -9.55 -0.11 11.45
CA SER A 245 -9.21 -1.54 11.57
C SER A 245 -9.09 -1.93 13.05
N ARG A 246 -10.04 -2.75 13.52
CA ARG A 246 -10.09 -3.12 14.94
C ARG A 246 -9.05 -4.19 15.21
N ILE A 247 -8.70 -4.38 16.48
CA ILE A 247 -7.93 -5.54 16.96
C ILE A 247 -8.53 -6.85 16.40
N THR A 248 -9.85 -6.90 16.23
CA THR A 248 -10.61 -8.05 15.71
C THR A 248 -10.45 -8.34 14.22
N ASP A 249 -9.91 -7.40 13.44
CA ASP A 249 -9.81 -7.54 11.98
C ASP A 249 -8.38 -7.90 11.53
N ARG A 250 -7.43 -7.82 12.48
CA ARG A 250 -6.02 -8.14 12.29
C ARG A 250 -5.80 -9.64 12.24
N VAL A 251 -4.69 -10.05 11.62
CA VAL A 251 -4.20 -11.42 11.77
C VAL A 251 -3.89 -11.63 13.26
N ARG A 252 -4.45 -12.68 13.87
CA ARG A 252 -4.38 -12.81 15.33
C ARG A 252 -2.94 -12.97 15.82
N THR A 253 -2.13 -13.75 15.11
CA THR A 253 -0.78 -14.07 15.54
C THR A 253 0.24 -14.05 14.40
N CYS A 254 1.50 -13.84 14.78
CA CYS A 254 2.62 -13.96 13.85
C CYS A 254 2.73 -15.38 13.28
N GLY A 255 2.40 -16.43 14.04
CA GLY A 255 2.45 -17.80 13.53
C GLY A 255 1.38 -18.11 12.49
N LEU A 256 0.18 -17.53 12.58
CA LEU A 256 -0.82 -17.62 11.51
C LEU A 256 -0.36 -16.91 10.22
N LEU A 257 0.20 -15.71 10.36
CA LEU A 257 0.74 -14.98 9.21
C LEU A 257 1.87 -15.77 8.54
N ILE A 258 2.88 -16.16 9.33
CA ILE A 258 4.05 -16.89 8.84
C ILE A 258 3.64 -18.26 8.29
N GLY A 259 2.88 -19.05 9.03
CA GLY A 259 2.43 -20.36 8.59
C GLY A 259 1.59 -20.30 7.31
N GLY A 260 0.78 -19.25 7.14
CA GLY A 260 0.08 -18.97 5.90
C GLY A 260 1.03 -18.69 4.73
N LEU A 261 2.03 -17.82 4.93
CA LEU A 261 3.01 -17.48 3.90
C LEU A 261 3.93 -18.66 3.55
N GLN A 262 4.28 -19.53 4.52
CA GLN A 262 5.07 -20.73 4.30
C GLN A 262 4.41 -21.71 3.33
N GLY A 263 3.08 -21.80 3.34
CA GLY A 263 2.34 -22.64 2.40
C GLY A 263 2.20 -22.06 0.98
N CYS A 264 2.77 -20.87 0.72
CA CYS A 264 2.66 -20.14 -0.55
C CYS A 264 4.04 -19.89 -1.21
N PRO A 265 4.80 -20.93 -1.61
CA PRO A 265 6.13 -20.79 -2.21
C PRO A 265 6.16 -20.02 -3.54
N ARG A 266 5.05 -19.97 -4.27
CA ARG A 266 4.95 -19.28 -5.58
C ARG A 266 4.41 -17.85 -5.47
N LEU A 267 4.33 -17.28 -4.27
CA LEU A 267 3.76 -15.96 -4.05
C LEU A 267 4.60 -14.87 -4.74
N GLU A 268 3.98 -14.15 -5.67
CA GLU A 268 4.58 -13.05 -6.44
C GLU A 268 4.21 -11.68 -5.85
N THR A 269 3.00 -11.52 -5.34
CA THR A 269 2.54 -10.27 -4.73
C THR A 269 1.89 -10.47 -3.37
N LEU A 270 2.33 -9.69 -2.38
CA LEU A 270 1.76 -9.65 -1.03
C LEU A 270 1.31 -8.23 -0.71
N GLU A 271 0.01 -8.02 -0.49
CA GLU A 271 -0.55 -6.77 0.03
C GLU A 271 -1.12 -7.01 1.43
N VAL A 272 -0.69 -6.20 2.39
CA VAL A 272 -1.16 -6.24 3.78
C VAL A 272 -1.61 -4.84 4.17
N ASP A 273 -2.90 -4.67 4.45
CA ASP A 273 -3.51 -3.35 4.71
C ASP A 273 -4.27 -3.35 6.03
N ASN A 274 -3.68 -2.73 7.05
CA ASN A 274 -4.15 -2.56 8.42
C ASN A 274 -4.54 -3.89 9.11
N THR A 275 -3.72 -4.92 8.92
CA THR A 275 -3.97 -6.28 9.46
C THR A 275 -2.76 -6.95 10.09
N LEU A 276 -1.63 -6.26 10.24
CA LEU A 276 -0.43 -6.88 10.79
C LEU A 276 -0.69 -7.44 12.20
N PRO A 277 -0.04 -8.58 12.53
CA PRO A 277 -0.39 -9.35 13.70
C PRO A 277 0.01 -8.70 15.01
N LEU A 278 -0.80 -8.97 16.03
CA LEU A 278 -0.68 -8.37 17.36
C LEU A 278 0.23 -9.16 18.29
N TRP A 279 0.11 -10.50 18.24
CA TRP A 279 0.71 -11.39 19.24
C TRP A 279 1.62 -12.43 18.60
N THR A 280 2.54 -12.96 19.39
CA THR A 280 3.24 -14.20 19.09
C THR A 280 3.01 -15.12 20.27
N MET A 281 2.42 -16.29 20.03
CA MET A 281 2.11 -17.24 21.08
C MET A 281 3.32 -18.15 21.34
N GLU A 282 3.46 -18.68 22.56
CA GLU A 282 4.63 -19.51 22.93
C GLU A 282 4.77 -20.75 22.05
N TYR A 283 3.65 -21.37 21.67
CA TYR A 283 3.62 -22.55 20.80
C TYR A 283 4.02 -22.23 19.35
N GLU A 284 4.08 -20.96 18.95
CA GLU A 284 4.49 -20.54 17.60
C GLU A 284 5.97 -20.21 17.50
N ILE A 285 6.68 -20.13 18.64
CA ILE A 285 8.12 -19.85 18.67
C ILE A 285 8.91 -20.77 17.73
N PRO A 286 8.63 -22.09 17.61
CA PRO A 286 9.32 -22.96 16.65
C PRO A 286 9.10 -22.52 15.19
N VAL A 287 7.88 -22.13 14.82
CA VAL A 287 7.53 -21.67 13.46
C VAL A 287 8.26 -20.36 13.13
N VAL A 288 8.24 -19.41 14.07
CA VAL A 288 8.95 -18.13 13.92
C VAL A 288 10.46 -18.32 13.82
N LYS A 289 11.03 -19.28 14.57
CA LYS A 289 12.47 -19.60 14.51
C LYS A 289 12.88 -20.25 13.19
N ALA A 290 12.04 -21.09 12.61
CA ALA A 290 12.29 -21.76 11.34
C ALA A 290 12.02 -20.87 10.11
N TRP A 291 11.41 -19.69 10.30
CA TRP A 291 11.06 -18.76 9.23
C TRP A 291 12.20 -18.44 8.23
N PRO A 292 13.44 -18.19 8.68
CA PRO A 292 14.54 -17.89 7.74
C PRO A 292 14.81 -19.03 6.75
N ASP A 293 14.56 -20.26 7.15
CA ASP A 293 14.83 -21.47 6.37
C ASP A 293 13.60 -21.94 5.57
N ALA A 294 12.47 -21.23 5.64
CA ALA A 294 11.19 -21.73 5.18
C ALA A 294 11.02 -21.74 3.64
N HIS A 295 12.03 -21.32 2.87
CA HIS A 295 12.01 -21.15 1.41
C HIS A 295 10.80 -20.35 0.87
N ALA A 296 10.09 -19.63 1.74
CA ALA A 296 8.93 -18.84 1.40
C ALA A 296 9.34 -17.47 0.85
N LEU A 297 8.48 -16.84 0.05
CA LEU A 297 8.68 -15.51 -0.53
C LEU A 297 9.86 -15.37 -1.53
N GLN A 298 10.48 -16.47 -1.97
CA GLN A 298 11.58 -16.43 -2.94
C GLN A 298 11.15 -15.90 -4.33
N MET A 299 9.88 -16.05 -4.68
CA MET A 299 9.29 -15.56 -5.93
C MET A 299 8.68 -14.16 -5.79
N LEU A 300 8.78 -13.52 -4.62
CA LEU A 300 8.08 -12.27 -4.35
C LEU A 300 8.65 -11.12 -5.19
N HIS A 301 7.79 -10.50 -5.99
CA HIS A 301 8.12 -9.32 -6.79
C HIS A 301 7.71 -8.03 -6.09
N THR A 302 6.58 -8.04 -5.39
CA THR A 302 6.05 -6.84 -4.74
C THR A 302 5.47 -7.17 -3.38
N CYS A 303 5.87 -6.41 -2.36
CA CYS A 303 5.29 -6.43 -1.04
C CYS A 303 4.79 -5.03 -0.70
N THR A 304 3.47 -4.87 -0.56
CA THR A 304 2.84 -3.62 -0.15
C THR A 304 2.34 -3.77 1.28
N VAL A 305 2.76 -2.87 2.17
CA VAL A 305 2.37 -2.88 3.58
C VAL A 305 1.82 -1.51 3.94
N ARG A 306 0.59 -1.45 4.46
CA ARG A 306 0.00 -0.24 5.03
C ARG A 306 -0.47 -0.55 6.43
N ASP A 307 0.11 0.04 7.46
CA ASP A 307 -0.31 -0.17 8.86
C ASP A 307 0.32 0.88 9.78
N ASP A 308 0.05 0.79 11.07
CA ASP A 308 0.68 1.63 12.09
C ASP A 308 2.19 1.33 12.19
N PRO A 309 3.02 2.34 12.52
CA PRO A 309 4.47 2.19 12.62
C PRO A 309 4.92 1.04 13.53
N GLU A 310 4.25 0.84 14.67
CA GLU A 310 4.58 -0.21 15.62
C GLU A 310 4.54 -1.61 14.98
N TRP A 311 3.49 -1.90 14.21
CA TRP A 311 3.29 -3.21 13.59
C TRP A 311 4.16 -3.39 12.36
N VAL A 312 4.34 -2.33 11.57
CA VAL A 312 5.24 -2.31 10.42
C VAL A 312 6.66 -2.67 10.85
N VAL A 313 7.16 -2.09 11.96
CA VAL A 313 8.48 -2.41 12.49
C VAL A 313 8.61 -3.90 12.83
N LYS A 314 7.64 -4.48 13.54
CA LYS A 314 7.64 -5.92 13.88
C LYS A 314 7.66 -6.79 12.62
N PHE A 315 6.84 -6.44 11.62
CA PHE A 315 6.77 -7.18 10.36
C PHE A 315 8.04 -7.04 9.51
N THR A 316 8.68 -5.87 9.48
CA THR A 316 9.94 -5.67 8.75
C THR A 316 11.06 -6.55 9.30
N ALA A 317 11.09 -6.83 10.60
CA ALA A 317 12.02 -7.79 11.18
C ALA A 317 11.76 -9.23 10.71
N CYS A 318 10.49 -9.61 10.49
CA CYS A 318 10.13 -10.89 9.88
C CYS A 318 10.56 -10.94 8.41
N LEU A 319 10.27 -9.90 7.62
CA LEU A 319 10.67 -9.82 6.22
C LEU A 319 12.19 -9.83 6.03
N HIS A 320 12.93 -9.12 6.88
CA HIS A 320 14.38 -9.07 6.82
C HIS A 320 15.03 -10.46 6.95
N ARG A 321 14.40 -11.35 7.72
CA ARG A 321 14.86 -12.73 7.90
C ARG A 321 14.38 -13.69 6.82
N ALA A 322 13.44 -13.29 5.98
CA ALA A 322 12.91 -14.14 4.92
C ALA A 322 13.87 -14.21 3.72
N PRO A 323 13.88 -15.30 2.94
CA PRO A 323 14.72 -15.44 1.75
C PRO A 323 14.13 -14.65 0.56
N LEU A 324 14.03 -13.33 0.70
CA LEU A 324 13.51 -12.42 -0.33
C LEU A 324 14.47 -12.27 -1.51
N PRO A 325 13.98 -12.23 -2.76
CA PRO A 325 14.84 -11.96 -3.90
C PRO A 325 15.31 -10.50 -3.88
N THR A 326 16.53 -10.25 -4.36
CA THR A 326 17.14 -8.90 -4.41
C THR A 326 16.41 -7.93 -5.34
N SER A 327 15.51 -8.44 -6.18
CA SER A 327 14.64 -7.69 -7.09
C SER A 327 13.27 -7.38 -6.50
N ALA A 328 12.93 -7.86 -5.31
CA ALA A 328 11.66 -7.54 -4.68
C ALA A 328 11.55 -6.05 -4.40
N MET A 329 10.40 -5.46 -4.74
CA MET A 329 10.03 -4.11 -4.34
C MET A 329 9.22 -4.19 -3.04
N LEU A 330 9.63 -3.41 -2.03
CA LEU A 330 8.89 -3.20 -0.80
C LEU A 330 8.29 -1.78 -0.80
N ASP A 331 6.96 -1.66 -0.80
CA ASP A 331 6.21 -0.41 -0.67
C ASP A 331 5.54 -0.36 0.72
N VAL A 332 6.06 0.47 1.61
CA VAL A 332 5.58 0.61 2.98
C VAL A 332 4.92 1.97 3.15
N THR A 333 3.66 1.99 3.58
CA THR A 333 2.95 3.20 3.98
C THR A 333 2.63 3.17 5.47
N LEU A 334 3.12 4.17 6.19
CA LEU A 334 2.93 4.31 7.63
C LEU A 334 1.65 5.12 7.89
N SER A 335 0.65 4.47 8.47
CA SER A 335 -0.63 5.08 8.84
C SER A 335 -0.55 5.73 10.23
N ALA A 336 -1.31 6.80 10.46
CA ALA A 336 -1.37 7.39 11.80
C ALA A 336 -2.02 6.39 12.77
N PRO A 337 -1.42 6.14 13.97
CA PRO A 337 -2.01 5.26 14.95
C PRO A 337 -3.38 5.82 15.34
N GLN A 338 -4.43 5.05 15.09
CA GLN A 338 -5.78 5.50 15.40
C GLN A 338 -6.06 5.31 16.88
N GLY A 339 -6.63 6.36 17.50
CA GLY A 339 -6.77 6.50 18.95
C GLY A 339 -7.27 5.25 19.64
N PHE A 340 -6.38 4.64 20.42
CA PHE A 340 -6.73 3.59 21.37
C PHE A 340 -7.64 4.22 22.43
N ILE A 341 -8.91 3.83 22.51
CA ILE A 341 -9.73 4.09 23.70
C ILE A 341 -9.25 3.10 24.77
N PRO A 342 -8.61 3.54 25.86
CA PRO A 342 -8.19 2.63 26.92
C PRO A 342 -9.44 2.21 27.69
N THR A 343 -9.85 0.94 27.58
CA THR A 343 -10.81 0.36 28.52
C THR A 343 -10.13 0.08 29.85
N ALA A 344 -10.53 0.83 30.87
CA ALA A 344 -10.23 0.53 32.27
C ALA A 344 -10.90 -0.79 32.66
N GLY A 345 -10.20 -1.90 32.52
CA GLY A 345 -10.66 -3.22 32.93
C GLY A 345 -9.52 -4.21 32.88
N GLY A 346 -9.14 -4.76 34.03
CA GLY A 346 -7.95 -5.58 34.20
C GLY A 346 -7.88 -6.79 33.26
N GLY A 347 -6.83 -6.83 32.44
CA GLY A 347 -6.48 -7.93 31.56
C GLY A 347 -5.34 -7.49 30.64
N VAL A 348 -4.10 -7.73 31.08
CA VAL A 348 -2.83 -7.47 30.38
C VAL A 348 -2.71 -6.06 29.77
N SER A 349 -2.09 -5.16 30.55
CA SER A 349 -1.55 -3.89 30.05
C SER A 349 -0.58 -4.16 28.90
N CYS A 350 -1.03 -3.99 27.64
CA CYS A 350 -0.12 -3.49 26.62
C CYS A 350 0.06 -2.01 26.95
N ASP A 351 1.18 -1.67 27.58
CA ASP A 351 1.48 -0.33 28.06
C ASP A 351 1.13 0.73 27.02
N SER A 352 0.09 1.50 27.33
CA SER A 352 -0.38 2.63 26.54
C SER A 352 0.58 3.82 26.69
N SER A 353 1.85 3.65 26.32
CA SER A 353 2.84 4.73 26.34
C SER A 353 2.81 5.60 25.08
N LEU A 354 2.15 5.18 24.00
CA LEU A 354 2.10 5.94 22.73
C LEU A 354 1.50 7.36 22.85
N SER A 355 0.69 7.64 23.88
CA SER A 355 0.15 8.99 24.09
C SER A 355 1.22 9.99 24.54
N ASN A 356 2.34 9.54 25.10
CA ASN A 356 3.45 10.40 25.54
C ASN A 356 4.83 9.99 25.01
N ASP A 357 4.96 8.88 24.28
CA ASP A 357 6.25 8.43 23.76
C ASP A 357 6.77 9.39 22.67
N PRO A 358 7.88 10.10 22.88
CA PRO A 358 8.46 10.99 21.88
C PRO A 358 9.12 10.23 20.72
N HIS A 359 9.11 8.89 20.73
CA HIS A 359 9.82 8.06 19.77
C HIS A 359 8.88 7.14 18.99
N ILE A 360 8.02 7.72 18.12
CA ILE A 360 7.44 6.92 17.02
C ILE A 360 8.62 6.50 16.13
N GLN A 361 9.11 5.27 16.29
CA GLN A 361 10.17 4.70 15.47
C GLN A 361 9.55 4.09 14.21
N PHE A 362 9.94 4.60 13.05
CA PHE A 362 9.42 4.10 11.78
C PHE A 362 10.51 3.65 10.81
N PHE A 363 11.76 4.01 11.07
CA PHE A 363 12.92 3.52 10.34
C PHE A 363 13.83 2.76 11.32
N THR A 364 14.09 1.49 11.03
CA THR A 364 14.84 0.57 11.91
C THR A 364 16.07 0.01 11.22
N GLU A 365 16.89 -0.71 11.99
CA GLU A 365 18.05 -1.43 11.45
C GLU A 365 17.62 -2.47 10.43
N GLU A 366 16.51 -3.19 10.67
CA GLU A 366 15.97 -4.20 9.78
C GLU A 366 15.40 -3.60 8.49
N MET A 367 14.74 -2.43 8.57
CA MET A 367 14.28 -1.72 7.38
C MET A 367 15.44 -1.15 6.57
N CYS A 368 16.46 -0.62 7.24
CA CYS A 368 17.72 -0.21 6.63
C CYS A 368 18.40 -1.40 5.94
N ALA A 369 18.44 -2.56 6.60
CA ALA A 369 18.95 -3.78 6.04
C ALA A 369 18.18 -4.21 4.78
N LEU A 370 16.84 -4.25 4.81
CA LEU A 370 16.01 -4.55 3.64
C LEU A 370 16.25 -3.56 2.48
N ALA A 371 16.45 -2.28 2.78
CA ALA A 371 16.68 -1.25 1.77
C ALA A 371 18.05 -1.37 1.09
N PHE A 372 19.09 -1.65 1.88
CA PHE A 372 20.49 -1.48 1.47
C PHE A 372 21.31 -2.77 1.44
N GLN A 373 20.79 -3.92 1.91
CA GLN A 373 21.61 -5.13 2.06
C GLN A 373 22.18 -5.65 0.75
N ARG A 374 23.43 -6.12 0.89
CA ARG A 374 24.20 -6.96 -0.01
C ARG A 374 23.79 -8.43 0.21
N PRO A 375 23.69 -9.26 -0.84
CA PRO A 375 23.75 -10.70 -0.64
C PRO A 375 25.09 -11.07 0.03
N ALA A 376 25.05 -12.02 0.96
CA ALA A 376 26.22 -12.52 1.69
C ALA A 376 27.28 -13.18 0.77
N ASP A 377 26.92 -13.47 -0.48
CA ASP A 377 27.70 -14.31 -1.40
C ASP A 377 28.63 -13.53 -2.33
N GLY A 378 29.33 -12.50 -1.85
CA GLY A 378 30.61 -12.01 -2.40
C GLY A 378 30.71 -11.63 -3.89
N HIS A 379 29.64 -11.71 -4.68
CA HIS A 379 29.64 -11.41 -6.10
C HIS A 379 29.22 -9.95 -6.28
N SER A 380 30.25 -9.15 -6.48
CA SER A 380 30.25 -7.70 -6.65
C SER A 380 29.63 -7.28 -7.97
N ASP A 381 28.31 -7.38 -8.09
CA ASP A 381 27.55 -6.59 -9.07
C ASP A 381 26.64 -5.62 -8.32
N THR A 382 27.28 -4.78 -7.49
CA THR A 382 26.61 -3.72 -6.75
C THR A 382 26.34 -2.56 -7.70
N ALA A 383 25.20 -2.61 -8.38
CA ALA A 383 24.66 -1.42 -9.02
C ALA A 383 24.68 -0.26 -7.99
N PRO A 384 25.13 0.94 -8.39
CA PRO A 384 25.21 2.07 -7.48
C PRO A 384 23.85 2.31 -6.83
N ILE A 385 23.85 2.51 -5.51
CA ILE A 385 22.62 2.78 -4.77
C ILE A 385 22.31 4.27 -4.89
N ARG A 386 21.11 4.58 -5.37
CA ARG A 386 20.54 5.93 -5.34
C ARG A 386 19.47 5.99 -4.27
N MET A 387 19.54 7.00 -3.41
CA MET A 387 18.56 7.27 -2.36
C MET A 387 17.89 8.62 -2.66
N GLU A 388 16.56 8.67 -2.59
CA GLU A 388 15.79 9.91 -2.66
C GLU A 388 15.04 10.10 -1.35
N LEU A 389 15.15 11.30 -0.77
CA LEU A 389 14.55 11.65 0.51
C LEU A 389 13.80 12.97 0.36
N ASN A 390 12.46 12.90 0.36
CA ASN A 390 11.56 14.04 0.26
C ASN A 390 10.41 13.89 1.29
N THR A 391 9.14 13.92 0.86
CA THR A 391 8.01 13.44 1.70
C THR A 391 7.97 11.92 1.85
N VAL A 392 8.80 11.20 1.09
CA VAL A 392 8.98 9.75 1.12
C VAL A 392 10.48 9.41 1.05
N LEU A 393 10.83 8.20 1.45
CA LEU A 393 12.16 7.62 1.25
C LEU A 393 12.08 6.60 0.11
N ARG A 394 12.88 6.78 -0.94
CA ARG A 394 13.04 5.80 -2.03
C ARG A 394 14.48 5.32 -2.11
N VAL A 395 14.65 4.03 -2.31
CA VAL A 395 15.98 3.41 -2.50
C VAL A 395 15.97 2.60 -3.78
N TYR A 396 16.94 2.89 -4.65
CA TYR A 396 17.14 2.25 -5.94
C TYR A 396 18.50 1.57 -5.98
N ALA A 397 18.56 0.39 -6.60
CA ALA A 397 19.81 -0.27 -6.96
C ALA A 397 19.92 -0.31 -8.48
N GLY A 398 20.75 0.57 -9.05
CA GLY A 398 20.67 0.89 -10.48
C GLY A 398 19.31 1.51 -10.83
N ASP A 399 18.64 1.00 -11.86
CA ASP A 399 17.33 1.49 -12.30
C ASP A 399 16.14 0.85 -11.55
N LYS A 400 16.40 -0.12 -10.65
CA LYS A 400 15.35 -0.86 -9.95
C LYS A 400 15.09 -0.27 -8.57
N GLN A 401 13.82 0.10 -8.32
CA GLN A 401 13.36 0.51 -7.01
C GLN A 401 13.22 -0.70 -6.08
N ARG A 402 13.88 -0.64 -4.91
CA ARG A 402 13.85 -1.70 -3.89
C ARG A 402 12.92 -1.37 -2.74
N LEU A 403 12.93 -0.11 -2.32
CA LEU A 403 12.13 0.36 -1.19
C LEU A 403 11.43 1.67 -1.56
N GLU A 404 10.16 1.77 -1.18
CA GLU A 404 9.46 3.02 -0.96
C GLU A 404 8.91 3.04 0.46
N LEU A 405 9.27 4.04 1.26
CA LEU A 405 8.71 4.28 2.58
C LEU A 405 7.97 5.61 2.57
N LYS A 406 6.65 5.52 2.73
CA LYS A 406 5.70 6.62 2.72
C LYS A 406 5.16 6.84 4.13
N VAL A 407 4.87 8.08 4.45
CA VAL A 407 4.11 8.44 5.65
C VAL A 407 2.78 9.02 5.19
N SER A 408 1.69 8.52 5.75
CA SER A 408 0.35 9.03 5.48
C SER A 408 0.26 10.55 5.74
N PRO A 409 -0.55 11.31 4.98
CA PRO A 409 -0.71 12.74 5.20
C PRO A 409 -1.08 13.11 6.64
N GLU A 410 -1.88 12.27 7.30
CA GLU A 410 -2.31 12.41 8.69
C GLU A 410 -1.13 12.31 9.64
N LEU A 411 -0.30 11.27 9.48
CA LEU A 411 0.90 11.07 10.31
C LEU A 411 1.96 12.15 10.02
N LEU A 412 2.13 12.58 8.77
CA LEU A 412 2.99 13.73 8.44
C LEU A 412 2.51 15.01 9.10
N THR A 413 1.19 15.24 9.15
CA THR A 413 0.60 16.40 9.82
C THR A 413 0.84 16.32 11.32
N LEU A 414 0.68 15.14 11.93
CA LEU A 414 0.98 14.91 13.34
C LEU A 414 2.46 15.17 13.66
N PHE A 415 3.40 14.69 12.83
CA PHE A 415 4.83 14.96 13.01
C PHE A 415 5.14 16.46 12.93
N LYS A 416 4.54 17.16 11.97
CA LYS A 416 4.71 18.60 11.80
C LYS A 416 4.14 19.39 12.97
N THR A 417 2.96 19.06 13.47
CA THR A 417 2.33 19.79 14.58
C THR A 417 3.01 19.51 15.91
N ARG A 418 3.39 18.26 16.17
CA ARG A 418 3.95 17.84 17.47
C ARG A 418 5.44 18.18 17.62
N PHE A 419 6.23 17.92 16.57
CA PHE A 419 7.68 18.03 16.65
C PHE A 419 8.23 19.18 15.81
N GLY A 420 7.41 19.75 14.93
CA GLY A 420 7.90 20.69 13.94
C GLY A 420 9.05 20.06 13.17
N MET A 421 8.88 18.87 12.59
CA MET A 421 9.89 18.27 11.71
C MET A 421 9.25 17.85 10.39
N SER A 422 10.00 18.02 9.30
CA SER A 422 9.74 17.39 8.01
C SER A 422 10.12 15.91 8.04
N PHE A 423 9.70 15.15 7.03
CA PHE A 423 10.05 13.72 6.94
C PHE A 423 11.58 13.47 6.89
N PRO A 424 12.38 14.22 6.08
CA PRO A 424 13.83 14.08 6.10
C PRO A 424 14.45 14.41 7.47
N GLU A 425 13.92 15.42 8.16
CA GLU A 425 14.38 15.79 9.50
C GLU A 425 14.10 14.69 10.51
N ALA A 426 12.88 14.14 10.50
CA ALA A 426 12.47 13.05 11.37
C ALA A 426 13.33 11.78 11.16
N LEU A 427 13.66 11.44 9.90
CA LEU A 427 14.50 10.29 9.58
C LEU A 427 15.91 10.43 10.18
N VAL A 428 16.58 11.58 9.96
CA VAL A 428 17.94 11.82 10.50
C VAL A 428 17.90 11.86 12.02
N PHE A 429 16.87 12.47 12.60
CA PHE A 429 16.68 12.49 14.04
C PHE A 429 16.52 11.07 14.61
N GLN A 430 15.76 10.19 13.95
CA GLN A 430 15.65 8.79 14.36
C GLN A 430 16.98 8.04 14.26
N ILE A 431 17.74 8.21 13.18
CA ILE A 431 19.08 7.62 13.04
C ILE A 431 19.99 8.09 14.18
N PHE A 432 19.88 9.37 14.57
CA PHE A 432 20.64 9.94 15.69
C PHE A 432 20.22 9.37 17.05
N MET A 433 18.91 9.23 17.28
CA MET A 433 18.37 8.80 18.57
C MET A 433 18.49 7.28 18.80
N GLU A 434 18.55 6.47 17.75
CA GLU A 434 18.64 5.00 17.86
C GLU A 434 20.11 4.53 17.74
N PRO A 435 20.77 4.11 18.84
CA PRO A 435 22.21 3.84 18.83
C PRO A 435 22.63 2.65 17.94
N ARG A 436 21.72 1.69 17.69
CA ARG A 436 22.01 0.57 16.78
C ARG A 436 22.00 1.04 15.33
N LEU A 437 20.94 1.72 14.93
CA LEU A 437 20.80 2.33 13.61
C LEU A 437 21.92 3.34 13.33
N ALA A 438 22.26 4.21 14.29
CA ALA A 438 23.36 5.15 14.17
C ALA A 438 24.70 4.46 13.84
N ARG A 439 24.97 3.30 14.45
CA ARG A 439 26.20 2.53 14.23
C ARG A 439 26.28 1.98 12.81
N THR A 440 25.14 1.59 12.23
CA THR A 440 25.05 1.12 10.84
C THR A 440 25.54 2.18 9.84
N PHE A 441 25.37 3.47 10.15
CA PHE A 441 25.81 4.59 9.29
C PHE A 441 27.21 5.15 9.62
N GLN A 442 27.68 5.05 10.87
CA GLN A 442 28.88 5.77 11.33
C GLN A 442 30.21 5.04 11.11
N TYR A 443 30.22 3.71 11.24
CA TYR A 443 31.44 2.90 11.21
C TYR A 443 31.53 2.06 9.92
N PRO A 444 32.73 1.69 9.45
CA PRO A 444 32.89 0.65 8.43
C PRO A 444 32.48 -0.70 9.02
N MET A 445 31.17 -0.89 9.17
CA MET A 445 30.52 -2.17 9.45
C MET A 445 30.23 -2.85 8.10
N PRO A 446 30.11 -4.19 8.06
CA PRO A 446 29.66 -4.91 6.87
C PRO A 446 28.27 -4.48 6.38
N LEU A 447 27.49 -3.80 7.24
CA LEU A 447 26.13 -3.33 6.99
C LEU A 447 26.02 -1.85 6.60
N ARG A 448 27.15 -1.14 6.38
CA ARG A 448 27.10 0.26 5.97
C ARG A 448 26.39 0.40 4.61
N PRO A 449 25.37 1.27 4.47
CA PRO A 449 24.76 1.56 3.17
C PRO A 449 25.81 2.10 2.18
N ASP A 450 25.88 1.53 0.97
CA ASP A 450 26.78 2.01 -0.09
C ASP A 450 26.05 3.00 -1.02
N ILE A 451 25.62 4.13 -0.44
CA ILE A 451 24.85 5.15 -1.14
C ILE A 451 25.79 5.94 -2.06
N ALA A 452 25.69 5.71 -3.37
CA ALA A 452 26.46 6.43 -4.37
C ALA A 452 25.87 7.82 -4.65
N GLU A 453 24.54 7.89 -4.72
CA GLU A 453 23.80 9.11 -5.06
C GLU A 453 22.70 9.39 -4.04
N LEU A 454 22.63 10.63 -3.53
CA LEU A 454 21.59 11.07 -2.60
C LEU A 454 20.90 12.31 -3.13
N VAL A 455 19.58 12.23 -3.33
CA VAL A 455 18.72 13.35 -3.65
C VAL A 455 17.90 13.72 -2.42
N LEU A 456 18.11 14.92 -1.90
CA LEU A 456 17.45 15.42 -0.70
C LEU A 456 16.54 16.60 -1.08
N ASP A 457 15.25 16.53 -0.76
CA ASP A 457 14.30 17.63 -0.93
C ASP A 457 13.77 18.08 0.43
N LEU A 458 14.15 19.30 0.82
CA LEU A 458 13.78 19.92 2.10
C LEU A 458 12.54 20.83 1.96
N GLY A 459 12.05 21.05 0.74
CA GLY A 459 10.94 21.95 0.46
C GLY A 459 11.19 23.39 0.94
N ASP A 460 10.26 23.89 1.76
CA ASP A 460 10.17 25.30 2.15
C ASP A 460 10.83 25.58 3.50
N ARG A 461 11.33 24.54 4.19
CA ARG A 461 11.85 24.63 5.55
C ARG A 461 13.38 24.58 5.56
N MET A 462 13.97 25.33 6.50
CA MET A 462 15.41 25.41 6.71
C MET A 462 15.82 24.58 7.93
N PRO A 463 16.57 23.47 7.76
CA PRO A 463 17.15 22.75 8.88
C PRO A 463 18.24 23.60 9.56
N ASP A 464 18.41 23.43 10.87
CA ASP A 464 19.48 24.10 11.61
C ASP A 464 20.87 23.51 11.31
N THR A 465 21.92 24.18 11.79
CA THR A 465 23.32 23.74 11.62
C THR A 465 23.61 22.40 12.30
N ARG A 466 22.87 22.07 13.37
CA ARG A 466 22.99 20.81 14.09
C ARG A 466 22.47 19.64 13.26
N TRP A 467 21.37 19.82 12.54
CA TRP A 467 20.83 18.83 11.63
C TRP A 467 21.82 18.51 10.51
N TRP A 468 22.39 19.54 9.87
CA TRP A 468 23.43 19.35 8.85
C TRP A 468 24.64 18.59 9.39
N ARG A 469 25.06 18.86 10.63
CA ARG A 469 26.14 18.13 11.29
C ARG A 469 25.86 16.63 11.36
N GLU A 470 24.69 16.25 11.87
CA GLU A 470 24.33 14.84 12.00
C GLU A 470 24.07 14.19 10.64
N PHE A 471 23.42 14.90 9.71
CA PHE A 471 23.23 14.45 8.34
C PHE A 471 24.58 14.09 7.68
N PHE A 472 25.55 15.02 7.68
CA PHE A 472 26.84 14.74 7.08
C PHE A 472 27.66 13.70 7.84
N ARG A 473 27.44 13.54 9.15
CA ARG A 473 28.04 12.46 9.93
C ARG A 473 27.59 11.08 9.42
N PHE A 474 26.31 10.91 9.11
CA PHE A 474 25.75 9.66 8.62
C PHE A 474 26.00 9.43 7.12
N PHE A 475 25.90 10.48 6.31
CA PHE A 475 25.96 10.40 4.84
C PHE A 475 27.31 10.86 4.23
N LYS A 476 28.39 10.95 5.03
CA LYS A 476 29.75 11.34 4.56
C LYS A 476 30.32 10.53 3.38
N HIS A 477 29.80 9.34 3.10
CA HIS A 477 30.26 8.46 2.03
C HIS A 477 29.64 8.74 0.67
N VAL A 478 28.57 9.54 0.64
CA VAL A 478 27.84 9.82 -0.58
C VAL A 478 28.76 10.51 -1.58
N ARG A 479 28.85 9.95 -2.79
CA ARG A 479 29.68 10.51 -3.87
C ARG A 479 29.00 11.67 -4.58
N ARG A 480 27.70 11.54 -4.84
CA ARG A 480 26.90 12.55 -5.52
C ARG A 480 25.74 12.99 -4.65
N MET A 481 25.64 14.27 -4.38
CA MET A 481 24.56 14.83 -3.57
C MET A 481 23.83 15.91 -4.34
N GLU A 482 22.52 15.75 -4.48
CA GLU A 482 21.60 16.77 -4.97
C GLU A 482 20.74 17.26 -3.80
N VAL A 483 20.78 18.56 -3.52
CA VAL A 483 19.94 19.20 -2.52
C VAL A 483 18.95 20.11 -3.23
N ARG A 484 17.67 19.86 -3.00
CA ARG A 484 16.56 20.73 -3.40
C ARG A 484 16.13 21.51 -2.19
N ALA A 485 16.52 22.78 -2.14
CA ALA A 485 16.22 23.67 -1.04
C ALA A 485 15.96 25.08 -1.57
N ARG A 486 14.91 25.73 -1.06
CA ARG A 486 14.64 27.13 -1.38
C ARG A 486 15.67 28.07 -0.77
N ASP A 487 16.17 27.72 0.41
CA ASP A 487 17.20 28.46 1.15
C ASP A 487 18.42 27.55 1.38
N ALA A 488 19.61 28.07 1.05
CA ALA A 488 20.87 27.37 1.17
C ALA A 488 21.82 27.99 2.22
N LEU A 489 21.40 29.05 2.89
CA LEU A 489 22.24 29.83 3.81
C LEU A 489 22.75 28.98 4.98
N ALA A 490 21.88 28.21 5.66
CA ALA A 490 22.25 27.34 6.78
C ALA A 490 23.27 26.26 6.37
N LEU A 491 23.11 25.71 5.16
CA LEU A 491 24.05 24.73 4.60
C LEU A 491 25.43 25.36 4.41
N PHE A 492 25.52 26.51 3.74
CA PHE A 492 26.80 27.18 3.52
C PHE A 492 27.42 27.70 4.81
N GLN A 493 26.63 28.21 5.76
CA GLN A 493 27.10 28.58 7.10
C GLN A 493 27.73 27.38 7.83
N PHE A 494 27.07 26.22 7.81
CA PHE A 494 27.62 24.98 8.37
C PHE A 494 28.92 24.57 7.66
N LEU A 495 28.94 24.56 6.32
CA LEU A 495 30.10 24.16 5.54
C LEU A 495 31.30 25.11 5.72
N SER A 496 31.05 26.41 5.94
CA SER A 496 32.07 27.44 6.20
C SER A 496 32.74 27.30 7.57
N GLY A 497 32.19 26.44 8.45
CA GLY A 497 32.72 26.18 9.78
C GLY A 497 32.62 27.37 10.73
N LYS A 498 31.64 28.27 10.56
CA LYS A 498 31.32 29.24 11.62
C LYS A 498 30.86 28.45 12.86
N PRO A 499 31.55 28.56 14.01
CA PRO A 499 31.16 27.82 15.20
C PRO A 499 29.75 28.27 15.63
N GLU A 500 28.90 27.32 16.01
CA GLU A 500 27.68 27.63 16.76
C GLU A 500 28.09 28.44 18.00
N ASP A 501 27.33 29.49 18.30
CA ASP A 501 27.58 30.31 19.48
C ASP A 501 27.31 29.46 20.72
N MET A 502 28.38 28.97 21.35
CA MET A 502 28.33 27.97 22.44
C MET A 502 28.02 28.60 23.81
N THR A 503 27.62 29.87 23.81
CA THR A 503 27.20 30.62 24.99
C THR A 503 25.89 30.06 25.54
N GLY A 504 25.95 29.38 26.68
CA GLY A 504 24.78 28.83 27.39
C GLY A 504 24.82 27.32 27.65
N LEU A 505 25.69 26.57 26.99
CA LEU A 505 25.81 25.12 27.17
C LEU A 505 26.69 24.74 28.37
N CYS A 506 26.36 23.65 29.05
CA CYS A 506 27.14 23.19 30.20
C CYS A 506 28.48 22.56 29.76
N PRO A 507 29.50 22.48 30.64
CA PRO A 507 30.83 21.97 30.28
C PRO A 507 30.86 20.54 29.71
N ALA A 508 29.94 19.66 30.16
CA ALA A 508 29.81 18.30 29.65
C ALA A 508 29.21 18.26 28.23
N GLU A 509 28.28 19.16 27.92
CA GLU A 509 27.73 19.35 26.57
C GLU A 509 28.76 20.00 25.64
N ARG A 510 29.56 20.96 26.14
CA ARG A 510 30.69 21.53 25.38
C ARG A 510 31.75 20.50 25.04
N LEU A 511 32.10 19.61 25.97
CA LEU A 511 33.07 18.54 25.72
C LEU A 511 32.51 17.48 24.76
N ARG A 512 31.23 17.10 24.87
CA ARG A 512 30.54 16.25 23.88
C ARG A 512 30.47 16.92 22.50
N LEU A 513 30.21 18.23 22.43
CA LEU A 513 30.21 19.01 21.20
C LEU A 513 31.61 19.22 20.63
N GLN A 514 32.66 19.35 21.45
CA GLN A 514 34.07 19.41 21.01
C GLN A 514 34.57 18.06 20.51
N ILE A 515 34.14 16.94 21.11
CA ILE A 515 34.42 15.60 20.60
C ILE A 515 33.59 15.31 19.34
N ALA A 516 32.37 15.88 19.23
CA ALA A 516 31.55 15.86 18.02
C ALA A 516 31.95 16.92 16.97
N GLN A 517 32.84 17.87 17.30
CA GLN A 517 33.47 18.82 16.38
C GLN A 517 34.54 18.15 15.50
N CYS A 518 34.67 16.82 15.56
CA CYS A 518 35.06 16.03 14.39
C CYS A 518 34.02 16.28 13.27
N GLY A 519 34.17 17.42 12.58
CA GLY A 519 33.34 17.80 11.45
C GLY A 519 33.42 16.79 10.31
N ILE A 520 32.78 17.13 9.19
CA ILE A 520 32.85 16.35 7.95
C ILE A 520 34.30 15.87 7.74
N PRO A 521 34.55 14.55 7.69
CA PRO A 521 35.90 14.02 7.71
C PRO A 521 36.76 14.65 6.60
N SER A 522 37.98 15.04 6.94
CA SER A 522 38.91 15.70 6.03
C SER A 522 39.27 14.88 4.78
N LYS A 523 39.03 13.56 4.82
CA LYS A 523 39.42 12.58 3.80
C LYS A 523 38.27 12.08 2.90
N GLU A 524 37.02 12.28 3.32
CA GLU A 524 35.82 11.80 2.61
C GLU A 524 34.86 12.99 2.47
N PHE A 525 34.89 13.65 1.30
CA PHE A 525 33.87 14.60 0.88
C PHE A 525 33.28 14.15 -0.46
N MET A 526 32.02 14.52 -0.72
CA MET A 526 31.33 14.20 -1.97
C MET A 526 32.13 14.66 -3.20
N GLU A 527 32.06 13.88 -4.27
CA GLU A 527 32.71 14.18 -5.54
C GLU A 527 31.91 15.21 -6.35
N GLU A 528 30.57 15.10 -6.33
CA GLU A 528 29.67 15.99 -7.07
C GLU A 528 28.63 16.58 -6.12
N PHE A 529 28.48 17.90 -6.15
CA PHE A 529 27.49 18.64 -5.36
C PHE A 529 26.57 19.43 -6.28
N THR A 530 25.27 19.18 -6.18
CA THR A 530 24.24 19.90 -6.90
C THR A 530 23.28 20.55 -5.91
N LEU A 531 23.06 21.86 -6.03
CA LEU A 531 22.06 22.60 -5.28
C LEU A 531 21.02 23.13 -6.27
N VAL A 532 19.74 22.81 -6.05
CA VAL A 532 18.62 23.18 -6.93
C VAL A 532 17.56 23.93 -6.14
N GLY A 533 17.00 24.97 -6.76
CA GLY A 533 15.81 25.64 -6.25
C GLY A 533 16.06 26.87 -5.39
N MET A 534 17.30 27.36 -5.32
CA MET A 534 17.63 28.61 -4.61
C MET A 534 16.72 29.74 -5.10
N ASP A 535 16.02 30.42 -4.19
CA ASP A 535 15.08 31.47 -4.55
C ASP A 535 15.71 32.87 -4.46
N PHE A 536 15.90 33.53 -5.62
CA PHE A 536 16.37 34.91 -5.73
C PHE A 536 15.23 35.90 -6.06
N ARG A 537 13.96 35.56 -5.74
CA ARG A 537 12.79 36.40 -6.06
C ARG A 537 12.52 37.53 -5.07
N MET A 538 13.21 37.60 -3.93
CA MET A 538 13.08 38.71 -2.99
C MET A 538 13.88 39.93 -3.50
N PRO A 539 13.28 41.13 -3.61
CA PRO A 539 13.91 42.32 -4.20
C PRO A 539 15.10 42.88 -3.41
N ASP A 540 15.30 42.45 -2.17
CA ASP A 540 16.46 42.75 -1.32
C ASP A 540 17.47 41.59 -1.25
N SER A 541 17.42 40.61 -2.18
CA SER A 541 18.32 39.47 -2.12
C SER A 541 19.77 39.93 -2.29
N ASP A 542 20.57 39.78 -1.25
CA ASP A 542 22.03 39.96 -1.26
C ASP A 542 22.71 38.90 -2.15
N GLU A 543 22.48 38.96 -3.47
CA GLU A 543 23.10 38.09 -4.48
C GLU A 543 24.63 38.10 -4.31
N GLY A 544 25.18 39.25 -3.94
CA GLY A 544 26.60 39.40 -3.64
C GLY A 544 27.03 38.68 -2.37
N GLU A 545 26.28 38.77 -1.28
CA GLU A 545 26.63 38.07 -0.05
C GLU A 545 26.46 36.56 -0.18
N ILE A 546 25.43 36.09 -0.91
CA ILE A 546 25.24 34.67 -1.18
C ILE A 546 26.38 34.15 -2.08
N ALA A 547 26.73 34.85 -3.16
CA ALA A 547 27.88 34.46 -4.00
C ALA A 547 29.17 34.42 -3.19
N GLN A 548 29.42 35.47 -2.38
CA GLN A 548 30.60 35.54 -1.52
C GLN A 548 30.61 34.39 -0.50
N MET A 549 29.48 34.09 0.12
CA MET A 549 29.36 33.01 1.09
C MET A 549 29.66 31.64 0.46
N VAL A 550 29.16 31.38 -0.75
CA VAL A 550 29.43 30.15 -1.50
C VAL A 550 30.93 30.02 -1.79
N VAL A 551 31.53 31.08 -2.34
CA VAL A 551 32.95 31.14 -2.68
C VAL A 551 33.81 30.95 -1.42
N ASP A 552 33.57 31.76 -0.38
CA ASP A 552 34.30 31.71 0.89
C ASP A 552 34.22 30.32 1.53
N THR A 553 33.05 29.69 1.47
CA THR A 553 32.85 28.35 2.03
C THR A 553 33.82 27.34 1.42
N PHE A 554 33.89 27.25 0.08
CA PHE A 554 34.74 26.26 -0.58
C PHE A 554 36.22 26.67 -0.58
N VAL A 555 36.53 27.96 -0.76
CA VAL A 555 37.90 28.48 -0.70
C VAL A 555 38.52 28.23 0.67
N LYS A 556 37.83 28.61 1.75
CA LYS A 556 38.29 28.40 3.12
C LYS A 556 38.47 26.92 3.41
N ARG A 557 37.51 26.09 3.00
CA ARG A 557 37.58 24.63 3.19
C ARG A 557 38.79 24.02 2.48
N LYS A 558 39.11 24.46 1.27
CA LYS A 558 40.32 24.05 0.54
C LYS A 558 41.60 24.55 1.21
N ALA A 559 41.61 25.80 1.69
CA ALA A 559 42.73 26.38 2.42
C ALA A 559 43.02 25.64 3.74
N ASP A 560 41.96 25.17 4.43
CA ASP A 560 42.04 24.34 5.64
C ASP A 560 42.49 22.89 5.35
N GLY A 561 42.89 22.58 4.10
CA GLY A 561 43.34 21.25 3.68
C GLY A 561 42.23 20.20 3.63
N ARG A 562 40.96 20.62 3.59
CA ARG A 562 39.80 19.71 3.52
C ARG A 562 39.39 19.50 2.06
N GLN A 563 38.84 18.33 1.76
CA GLN A 563 38.28 18.07 0.43
C GLN A 563 37.07 18.99 0.13
N VAL A 564 37.00 19.41 -1.13
CA VAL A 564 35.90 20.13 -1.78
C VAL A 564 35.38 19.27 -2.96
N PRO A 565 34.14 19.46 -3.44
CA PRO A 565 33.62 18.70 -4.58
C PRO A 565 34.49 18.91 -5.81
N ARG A 566 34.58 17.91 -6.68
CA ARG A 566 35.19 18.09 -7.99
C ARG A 566 34.29 18.95 -8.87
N ASP A 567 33.00 18.64 -8.85
CA ASP A 567 32.00 19.29 -9.68
C ASP A 567 30.91 19.93 -8.81
N VAL A 568 30.60 21.20 -9.09
CA VAL A 568 29.59 21.98 -8.37
C VAL A 568 28.56 22.50 -9.37
N THR A 569 27.30 22.17 -9.15
CA THR A 569 26.17 22.70 -9.93
C THR A 569 25.23 23.49 -9.03
N LEU A 570 24.98 24.75 -9.36
CA LEU A 570 24.03 25.62 -8.66
C LEU A 570 22.92 26.02 -9.63
N ARG A 571 21.69 25.63 -9.29
CA ARG A 571 20.48 25.94 -10.06
C ARG A 571 19.53 26.78 -9.22
N TYR A 572 19.22 27.97 -9.69
CA TYR A 572 18.36 28.92 -8.97
C TYR A 572 17.07 29.23 -9.73
N ARG A 573 16.00 29.60 -9.02
CA ARG A 573 14.71 29.97 -9.61
C ARG A 573 14.65 31.48 -9.82
N GLY A 574 14.21 31.90 -11.01
CA GLY A 574 14.00 33.30 -11.35
C GLY A 574 14.70 33.73 -12.65
N ALA A 575 14.72 35.04 -12.90
CA ALA A 575 15.42 35.60 -14.05
C ALA A 575 16.93 35.36 -13.93
N ARG A 576 17.60 35.21 -15.08
CA ARG A 576 19.04 35.02 -15.15
C ARG A 576 19.78 36.16 -14.43
N ARG A 577 20.79 35.81 -13.63
CA ARG A 577 21.62 36.71 -12.82
C ARG A 577 23.10 36.59 -13.24
N PRO A 578 23.53 37.24 -14.33
CA PRO A 578 24.90 37.10 -14.85
C PRO A 578 25.98 37.50 -13.83
N ALA A 579 25.74 38.53 -13.02
CA ALA A 579 26.70 38.98 -12.01
C ALA A 579 26.91 37.95 -10.88
N PHE A 580 25.85 37.25 -10.49
CA PHE A 580 25.94 36.13 -9.54
C PHE A 580 26.67 34.94 -10.17
N GLU A 581 26.27 34.56 -11.39
CA GLU A 581 26.90 33.47 -12.16
C GLU A 581 28.41 33.68 -12.29
N GLU A 582 28.82 34.87 -12.74
CA GLU A 582 30.23 35.22 -12.94
C GLU A 582 31.01 35.19 -11.63
N ARG A 583 30.50 35.81 -10.57
CA ARG A 583 31.19 35.84 -9.25
C ARG A 583 31.46 34.45 -8.70
N VAL A 584 30.49 33.54 -8.80
CA VAL A 584 30.65 32.17 -8.30
C VAL A 584 31.62 31.39 -9.18
N VAL A 585 31.49 31.47 -10.51
CA VAL A 585 32.37 30.76 -11.45
C VAL A 585 33.81 31.24 -11.31
N SER A 586 34.05 32.55 -11.27
CA SER A 586 35.40 33.12 -11.12
C SER A 586 35.98 32.86 -9.72
N GLY A 587 35.15 32.99 -8.67
CA GLY A 587 35.59 32.81 -7.29
C GLY A 587 35.96 31.36 -6.95
N LEU A 588 35.41 30.40 -7.68
CA LEU A 588 35.68 28.98 -7.51
C LEU A 588 36.70 28.42 -8.52
N GLU A 589 37.22 29.27 -9.41
CA GLU A 589 38.25 28.89 -10.37
C GLU A 589 39.51 28.37 -9.64
N GLY A 590 40.01 27.22 -10.07
CA GLY A 590 41.15 26.57 -9.42
C GLY A 590 40.85 26.01 -8.02
N VAL A 591 39.64 26.21 -7.46
CA VAL A 591 39.18 25.56 -6.22
C VAL A 591 38.55 24.22 -6.55
N VAL A 592 37.58 24.22 -7.48
CA VAL A 592 36.84 23.06 -7.98
C VAL A 592 37.06 22.91 -9.50
N ARG A 593 36.84 21.71 -10.05
CA ARG A 593 37.18 21.39 -11.44
C ARG A 593 36.14 21.92 -12.42
N CYS A 594 34.86 21.74 -12.11
CA CYS A 594 33.75 22.17 -12.95
C CYS A 594 32.73 22.93 -12.09
N VAL A 595 32.30 24.10 -12.58
CA VAL A 595 31.26 24.91 -11.95
C VAL A 595 30.19 25.23 -12.98
N VAL A 596 28.96 24.83 -12.71
CA VAL A 596 27.79 25.16 -13.52
C VAL A 596 26.84 25.99 -12.67
N VAL A 597 26.59 27.23 -13.09
CA VAL A 597 25.60 28.11 -12.43
C VAL A 597 24.57 28.49 -13.47
N ALA A 598 23.30 28.18 -13.22
CA ALA A 598 22.23 28.41 -14.18
C ALA A 598 20.88 28.71 -13.51
N SER A 599 20.05 29.49 -14.19
CA SER A 599 18.62 29.60 -13.86
C SER A 599 17.88 28.31 -14.26
N SER A 600 16.99 27.82 -13.40
CA SER A 600 16.13 26.64 -13.62
C SER A 600 14.92 26.96 -14.49
#